data_AF-A0A3E0PDB3-F1
#
_entry.id   AF-A0A3E0PDB3-F1
#
_cell.length_a   1.000
_cell.length_b   1.000
_cell.length_c   1.000
_cell.angle_alpha   90.00
_cell.angle_beta   90.00
_cell.angle_gamma   90.00
#
_symmetry.space_group_name_H-M   'P 1'
#
loop_
_entity.id
_entity.type
_entity.pdbx_description
1 polymer ?
#
loop_
_entity_poly.entity_id
_entity_poly.type
_entity_poly.pdbx_seq_one_letter_code
_entity_poly.pdbx_strand_id
1 'polypeptide(L)'
;MAHKETIQHHYLKQVFTGSNHIFTVSTNVGYGCKNMREDVRLVQFFINSAIDDLGEDWKRAPKRLEEDGLFGGKTWGAVKSFQKYTEGAVVDGMITPANGKRMYTPSHKYVYTIYYLNWYYFIQRPQFFDDLRRDPKLPGELREYFGRPLPNLM
;
A
#
# COMPACT_ATOMS: atom_id res chain seq x y z
N MET A 1 1.49 12.79 3.15
CA MET A 1 0.50 11.74 3.50
C MET A 1 0.27 10.87 2.27
N ALA A 2 -0.63 9.88 2.32
CA ALA A 2 -0.85 8.94 1.22
C ALA A 2 -1.04 9.70 -0.10
N HIS A 3 -0.42 9.25 -1.18
CA HIS A 3 -0.46 9.98 -2.45
C HIS A 3 -0.21 9.05 -3.64
N LYS A 4 -0.48 9.58 -4.83
CA LYS A 4 -0.07 8.95 -6.08
C LYS A 4 1.37 9.31 -6.39
N GLU A 5 2.17 8.31 -6.71
CA GLU A 5 3.54 8.48 -7.17
C GLU A 5 3.66 8.02 -8.62
N THR A 6 4.20 8.87 -9.48
CA THR A 6 4.36 8.58 -10.91
C THR A 6 5.40 7.49 -11.13
N ILE A 7 5.04 6.46 -11.90
CA ILE A 7 5.93 5.37 -12.28
C ILE A 7 6.90 5.85 -13.37
N GLN A 8 8.19 5.82 -13.06
CA GLN A 8 9.27 6.12 -14.02
C GLN A 8 10.04 4.87 -14.41
N HIS A 9 10.13 3.89 -13.50
CA HIS A 9 10.85 2.64 -13.72
C HIS A 9 10.19 1.78 -14.81
N HIS A 10 10.97 1.38 -15.81
CA HIS A 10 10.47 0.66 -17.00
C HIS A 10 9.72 -0.63 -16.65
N TYR A 11 10.27 -1.50 -15.79
CA TYR A 11 9.59 -2.74 -15.42
C TYR A 11 8.28 -2.49 -14.66
N LEU A 12 8.21 -1.43 -13.84
CA LEU A 12 6.98 -1.11 -13.12
C LEU A 12 5.89 -0.62 -14.08
N LYS A 13 6.25 0.08 -15.16
CA LYS A 13 5.28 0.44 -16.21
C LYS A 13 4.69 -0.79 -16.90
N GLN A 14 5.47 -1.88 -17.03
CA GLN A 14 4.97 -3.14 -17.57
C GLN A 14 4.06 -3.87 -16.57
N VAL A 15 4.44 -3.89 -15.29
CA VAL A 15 3.61 -4.51 -14.23
C VAL A 15 2.26 -3.80 -14.09
N PHE A 16 2.25 -2.47 -14.07
CA PHE A 16 1.04 -1.64 -13.95
C PHE A 16 0.55 -1.15 -15.32
N THR A 17 0.46 -2.05 -16.30
CA THR A 17 0.09 -1.68 -17.68
C THR A 17 -1.25 -0.94 -17.71
N GLY A 18 -1.29 0.21 -18.38
CA GLY A 18 -2.48 1.06 -18.47
C GLY A 18 -2.59 2.11 -17.36
N SER A 19 -1.84 1.98 -16.27
CA SER A 19 -1.69 3.02 -15.26
C SER A 19 -0.28 3.63 -15.29
N ASN A 20 -0.17 4.87 -14.83
CA ASN A 20 1.09 5.61 -14.76
C ASN A 20 1.55 5.91 -13.33
N HIS A 21 0.85 5.38 -12.33
CA HIS A 21 1.12 5.67 -10.92
C HIS A 21 0.95 4.45 -10.02
N ILE A 22 1.47 4.56 -8.81
CA ILE A 22 1.14 3.73 -7.65
C ILE A 22 0.57 4.63 -6.56
N PHE A 23 -0.08 4.05 -5.56
CA PHE A 23 -0.35 4.72 -4.30
C PHE A 23 0.75 4.40 -3.30
N THR A 24 1.35 5.41 -2.70
CA THR A 24 2.45 5.25 -1.75
C THR A 24 2.19 6.05 -0.49
N VAL A 25 2.97 5.76 0.54
CA VAL A 25 2.98 6.48 1.81
C VAL A 25 3.99 7.62 1.76
N SER A 26 3.77 8.71 2.49
CA SER A 26 4.72 9.83 2.52
C SER A 26 5.89 9.65 3.48
N THR A 27 5.68 8.86 4.52
CA THR A 27 6.68 8.53 5.53
C THR A 27 6.59 7.04 5.82
N ASN A 28 7.63 6.47 6.45
CA ASN A 28 7.58 5.08 6.88
C ASN A 28 6.36 4.84 7.79
N VAL A 29 5.67 3.72 7.56
CA VAL A 29 4.62 3.20 8.43
C VAL A 29 5.18 1.97 9.15
N GLY A 30 5.21 1.99 10.47
CA GLY A 30 5.93 1.01 11.29
C GLY A 30 6.17 1.48 12.71
N TYR A 31 6.56 0.57 13.61
CA TYR A 31 6.96 0.97 14.98
C TYR A 31 8.13 1.96 14.95
N GLY A 32 8.09 2.95 15.85
CA GLY A 32 9.10 4.03 15.92
C GLY A 32 8.99 5.09 14.81
N CYS A 33 8.04 4.96 13.88
CA CYS A 33 7.81 5.95 12.83
C CYS A 33 6.73 6.96 13.22
N LYS A 34 6.64 8.06 12.44
CA LYS A 34 5.60 9.08 12.63
C LYS A 34 4.18 8.55 12.43
N ASN A 35 4.01 7.53 11.56
CA ASN A 35 2.72 6.88 11.28
C ASN A 35 1.61 7.89 10.97
N MET A 36 1.79 8.66 9.89
CA MET A 36 0.76 9.60 9.44
C MET A 36 -0.56 8.86 9.22
N ARG A 37 -1.66 9.42 9.71
CA ARG A 37 -2.96 8.72 9.79
C ARG A 37 -3.42 8.18 8.44
N GLU A 38 -3.29 8.97 7.38
CA GLU A 38 -3.68 8.62 6.02
C GLU A 38 -2.71 7.61 5.38
N ASP A 39 -1.42 7.66 5.74
CA ASP A 39 -0.45 6.63 5.31
C ASP A 39 -0.82 5.27 5.93
N VAL A 40 -1.16 5.25 7.21
CA VAL A 40 -1.59 4.04 7.92
C VAL A 40 -2.91 3.51 7.36
N ARG A 41 -3.91 4.38 7.11
CA ARG A 41 -5.19 3.96 6.50
C ARG A 41 -5.00 3.34 5.12
N LEU A 42 -4.13 3.91 4.28
CA LEU A 42 -3.83 3.34 2.97
C LEU A 42 -3.26 1.91 3.12
N VAL A 43 -2.33 1.71 4.06
CA VAL A 43 -1.75 0.39 4.35
C VAL A 43 -2.81 -0.58 4.87
N GLN A 44 -3.64 -0.16 5.84
CA GLN A 44 -4.73 -0.98 6.38
C GLN A 44 -5.72 -1.38 5.26
N PHE A 45 -6.07 -0.44 4.38
CA PHE A 45 -6.97 -0.66 3.24
C PHE A 45 -6.41 -1.66 2.23
N PHE A 46 -5.14 -1.52 1.83
CA PHE A 46 -4.52 -2.47 0.91
C PHE A 46 -4.33 -3.85 1.54
N ILE A 47 -3.99 -3.93 2.82
CA ILE A 47 -3.94 -5.22 3.53
C ILE A 47 -5.33 -5.86 3.60
N ASN A 48 -6.39 -5.11 3.91
CA ASN A 48 -7.76 -5.62 3.91
C ASN A 48 -8.20 -6.08 2.52
N SER A 49 -7.82 -5.36 1.47
CA SER A 49 -8.08 -5.78 0.09
C SER A 49 -7.37 -7.08 -0.22
N ALA A 50 -6.09 -7.23 0.17
CA ALA A 50 -5.37 -8.49 0.01
C ALA A 50 -5.98 -9.65 0.83
N ILE A 51 -6.46 -9.40 2.05
CA ILE A 51 -7.18 -10.40 2.86
C ILE A 51 -8.45 -10.85 2.13
N ASP A 52 -9.24 -9.90 1.63
CA ASP A 52 -10.49 -10.18 0.91
C ASP A 52 -10.25 -10.96 -0.39
N ASP A 53 -9.21 -10.58 -1.14
CA ASP A 53 -9.02 -11.03 -2.52
C ASP A 53 -8.12 -12.29 -2.62
N LEU A 54 -7.20 -12.51 -1.66
CA LEU A 54 -6.34 -13.70 -1.65
C LEU A 54 -6.99 -14.91 -0.97
N GLY A 55 -7.95 -14.69 -0.07
CA GLY A 55 -8.71 -15.78 0.57
C GLY A 55 -7.84 -16.96 1.04
N GLU A 56 -8.10 -18.14 0.48
CA GLU A 56 -7.41 -19.39 0.85
C GLU A 56 -5.94 -19.46 0.38
N ASP A 57 -5.54 -18.67 -0.62
CA ASP A 57 -4.15 -18.64 -1.09
C ASP A 57 -3.22 -18.11 -0.01
N TRP A 58 -3.69 -17.12 0.77
CA TRP A 58 -2.98 -16.64 1.95
C TRP A 58 -3.43 -17.41 3.20
N LYS A 59 -3.03 -18.69 3.29
CA LYS A 59 -3.42 -19.64 4.36
C LYS A 59 -3.26 -19.15 5.82
N ARG A 60 -2.37 -18.19 6.06
CA ARG A 60 -2.12 -17.57 7.39
C ARG A 60 -2.46 -16.08 7.41
N ALA A 61 -3.44 -15.67 6.60
CA ALA A 61 -3.96 -14.32 6.61
C ALA A 61 -4.45 -13.95 8.02
N PRO A 62 -4.17 -12.73 8.49
CA PRO A 62 -4.76 -12.21 9.71
C PRO A 62 -6.25 -11.94 9.51
N LYS A 63 -6.97 -11.69 10.61
CA LYS A 63 -8.31 -11.10 10.52
C LYS A 63 -8.24 -9.71 9.91
N ARG A 64 -9.33 -9.30 9.25
CA ARG A 64 -9.52 -7.94 8.72
C ARG A 64 -9.22 -6.89 9.79
N LEU A 65 -8.50 -5.85 9.39
CA LEU A 65 -8.11 -4.72 10.23
C LEU A 65 -9.22 -3.68 10.30
N GLU A 66 -9.27 -2.95 11.40
CA GLU A 66 -9.95 -1.66 11.46
C GLU A 66 -9.09 -0.63 10.71
N GLU A 67 -9.73 0.20 9.87
CA GLU A 67 -9.07 1.22 9.04
C GLU A 67 -9.07 2.60 9.73
N ASP A 68 -8.70 2.60 11.02
CA ASP A 68 -8.72 3.75 11.92
C ASP A 68 -7.58 4.76 11.67
N GLY A 69 -6.55 4.34 10.92
CA GLY A 69 -5.31 5.09 10.70
C GLY A 69 -4.34 5.07 11.88
N LEU A 70 -4.50 4.13 12.82
CA LEU A 70 -3.61 3.93 13.97
C LEU A 70 -2.72 2.71 13.75
N PHE A 71 -1.41 2.90 13.82
CA PHE A 71 -0.47 1.79 13.67
C PHE A 71 -0.31 1.04 15.00
N GLY A 72 -1.19 0.07 15.25
CA GLY A 72 -1.14 -0.81 16.41
C GLY A 72 -0.58 -2.20 16.12
N GLY A 73 -0.55 -3.07 17.15
CA GLY A 73 -0.02 -4.43 17.05
C GLY A 73 -0.74 -5.31 16.01
N LYS A 74 -2.04 -5.09 15.78
CA LYS A 74 -2.80 -5.77 14.72
C LYS A 74 -2.31 -5.39 13.33
N THR A 75 -2.15 -4.09 13.06
CA THR A 75 -1.63 -3.57 11.78
C THR A 75 -0.21 -4.06 11.54
N TRP A 76 0.67 -3.97 12.54
CA TRP A 76 2.04 -4.50 12.45
C TRP A 76 2.05 -6.02 12.15
N GLY A 77 1.26 -6.80 12.88
CA GLY A 77 1.17 -8.24 12.68
C GLY A 77 0.69 -8.61 11.27
N ALA A 78 -0.26 -7.83 10.73
CA ALA A 78 -0.78 -8.03 9.39
C ALA A 78 0.23 -7.64 8.30
N VAL A 79 0.92 -6.51 8.43
CA VAL A 79 2.02 -6.12 7.52
C VAL A 79 3.10 -7.19 7.51
N LYS A 80 3.54 -7.64 8.69
CA LYS A 80 4.57 -8.67 8.82
C LYS A 80 4.11 -10.02 8.26
N SER A 81 2.83 -10.37 8.40
CA SER A 81 2.26 -11.59 7.80
C SER A 81 2.25 -11.49 6.27
N PHE A 82 1.85 -10.34 5.72
CA PHE A 82 1.84 -10.10 4.28
C PHE A 82 3.25 -10.17 3.70
N GLN A 83 4.23 -9.53 4.34
CA GLN A 83 5.64 -9.62 3.94
C GLN A 83 6.18 -11.06 3.96
N LYS A 84 5.75 -11.90 4.89
CA LYS A 84 6.13 -13.33 4.91
C LYS A 84 5.50 -14.12 3.77
N TYR A 85 4.28 -13.75 3.39
CA TYR A 85 3.57 -14.36 2.28
C TYR A 85 4.20 -13.97 0.93
N THR A 86 4.74 -12.75 0.84
CA THR A 86 5.34 -12.23 -0.38
C THR A 86 6.84 -12.51 -0.48
N GLU A 87 7.21 -13.40 -1.40
CA GLU A 87 8.61 -13.67 -1.71
C GLU A 87 9.33 -12.41 -2.22
N GLY A 88 10.52 -12.12 -1.68
CA GLY A 88 11.33 -10.98 -2.11
C GLY A 88 11.03 -9.64 -1.43
N ALA A 89 10.17 -9.62 -0.42
CA ALA A 89 9.98 -8.49 0.49
C ALA A 89 10.86 -8.62 1.77
N VAL A 90 11.22 -7.48 2.38
CA VAL A 90 11.81 -7.48 3.73
C VAL A 90 10.71 -7.79 4.75
N VAL A 91 10.99 -8.69 5.70
CA VAL A 91 10.03 -9.08 6.76
C VAL A 91 10.32 -8.32 8.07
N ASP A 92 10.17 -7.01 8.04
CA ASP A 92 10.44 -6.09 9.17
C ASP A 92 9.18 -5.53 9.85
N GLY A 93 8.01 -5.73 9.25
CA GLY A 93 6.74 -5.12 9.70
C GLY A 93 6.63 -3.63 9.38
N MET A 94 7.44 -3.12 8.45
CA MET A 94 7.45 -1.72 8.03
C MET A 94 7.04 -1.57 6.55
N ILE A 95 6.37 -0.46 6.24
CA ILE A 95 6.09 -0.03 4.89
C ILE A 95 6.89 1.24 4.61
N THR A 96 7.85 1.12 3.71
CA THR A 96 8.72 2.22 3.27
C THR A 96 8.14 2.89 2.01
N PRO A 97 8.15 4.22 1.90
CA PRO A 97 7.76 4.94 0.70
C PRO A 97 8.52 4.46 -0.54
N ALA A 98 7.80 4.23 -1.63
CA ALA A 98 8.37 4.09 -2.96
C ALA A 98 8.22 5.39 -3.77
N ASN A 99 9.21 5.69 -4.61
CA ASN A 99 9.29 6.92 -5.41
C ASN A 99 9.11 6.71 -6.92
N GLY A 100 8.57 5.55 -7.33
CA GLY A 100 8.34 5.20 -8.74
C GLY A 100 9.57 5.04 -9.65
N LYS A 101 10.77 5.43 -9.19
CA LYS A 101 12.04 5.39 -9.95
C LYS A 101 12.82 4.10 -9.71
N ARG A 102 12.66 3.48 -8.54
CA ARG A 102 13.36 2.24 -8.16
C ARG A 102 12.38 1.23 -7.60
N MET A 103 12.51 -0.02 -8.04
CA MET A 103 11.69 -1.14 -7.56
C MET A 103 12.24 -1.76 -6.26
N TYR A 104 13.56 -1.70 -6.06
CA TYR A 104 14.25 -2.39 -4.97
C TYR A 104 14.81 -1.43 -3.93
N THR A 105 14.83 -1.87 -2.68
CA THR A 105 15.50 -1.18 -1.57
C THR A 105 17.01 -1.10 -1.82
N PRO A 106 17.68 0.01 -1.46
CA PRO A 106 19.11 0.18 -1.73
C PRO A 106 20.02 -0.84 -1.05
N SER A 107 19.67 -1.26 0.17
CA SER A 107 20.56 -2.05 1.03
C SER A 107 20.61 -3.52 0.65
N HIS A 108 19.46 -4.12 0.36
CA HIS A 108 19.34 -5.59 0.26
C HIS A 108 18.68 -6.07 -1.03
N LYS A 109 18.35 -5.15 -1.95
CA LYS A 109 17.69 -5.44 -3.22
C LYS A 109 16.34 -6.18 -3.09
N TYR A 110 15.66 -6.06 -1.96
CA TYR A 110 14.27 -6.51 -1.81
C TYR A 110 13.31 -5.52 -2.46
N VAL A 111 12.20 -6.00 -3.01
CA VAL A 111 11.14 -5.15 -3.55
C VAL A 111 10.43 -4.45 -2.41
N TYR A 112 10.08 -3.16 -2.57
CA TYR A 112 9.33 -2.45 -1.53
C TYR A 112 7.95 -3.09 -1.32
N THR A 113 7.58 -3.37 -0.08
CA THR A 113 6.27 -3.96 0.28
C THR A 113 5.09 -3.22 -0.34
N ILE A 114 5.18 -1.88 -0.44
CA ILE A 114 4.12 -1.05 -1.04
C ILE A 114 3.89 -1.37 -2.52
N TYR A 115 4.91 -1.81 -3.28
CA TYR A 115 4.71 -2.25 -4.67
C TYR A 115 3.86 -3.51 -4.75
N TYR A 116 4.08 -4.48 -3.84
CA TYR A 116 3.26 -5.68 -3.80
C TYR A 116 1.82 -5.37 -3.40
N LEU A 117 1.61 -4.50 -2.41
CA LEU A 117 0.27 -4.05 -2.03
C LEU A 117 -0.47 -3.40 -3.21
N ASN A 118 0.21 -2.53 -3.96
CA ASN A 118 -0.35 -1.95 -5.18
C ASN A 118 -0.63 -3.01 -6.24
N TRP A 119 0.30 -3.94 -6.46
CA TRP A 119 0.17 -4.97 -7.49
C TRP A 119 -1.00 -5.90 -7.23
N TYR A 120 -1.13 -6.43 -6.00
CA TYR A 120 -2.27 -7.27 -5.64
C TYR A 120 -3.60 -6.53 -5.76
N TYR A 121 -3.65 -5.26 -5.33
CA TYR A 121 -4.85 -4.46 -5.53
C TYR A 121 -5.14 -4.25 -7.02
N PHE A 122 -4.12 -3.90 -7.82
CA PHE A 122 -4.25 -3.61 -9.24
C PHE A 122 -4.77 -4.80 -10.04
N ILE A 123 -4.23 -6.02 -9.81
CA ILE A 123 -4.66 -7.20 -10.58
C ILE A 123 -6.07 -7.65 -10.21
N GLN A 124 -6.51 -7.44 -8.96
CA GLN A 124 -7.83 -7.85 -8.49
C GLN A 124 -8.91 -6.80 -8.77
N ARG A 125 -8.53 -5.52 -8.81
CA ARG A 125 -9.45 -4.38 -8.89
C ARG A 125 -8.98 -3.30 -9.87
N PRO A 126 -8.60 -3.66 -11.12
CA PRO A 126 -8.03 -2.72 -12.07
C PRO A 126 -8.96 -1.53 -12.38
N GLN A 127 -10.28 -1.73 -12.32
CA GLN A 127 -11.29 -0.71 -12.59
C GLN A 127 -11.31 0.45 -11.58
N PHE A 128 -10.74 0.25 -10.38
CA PHE A 128 -10.66 1.26 -9.32
C PHE A 128 -9.24 1.80 -9.13
N PHE A 129 -8.22 1.20 -9.75
CA PHE A 129 -6.84 1.55 -9.46
C PHE A 129 -6.53 3.01 -9.79
N ASP A 130 -6.93 3.49 -10.97
CA ASP A 130 -6.65 4.89 -11.32
C ASP A 130 -7.41 5.91 -10.45
N ASP A 131 -8.45 5.50 -9.72
CA ASP A 131 -9.13 6.35 -8.76
C ASP A 131 -9.77 5.52 -7.65
N LEU A 132 -9.01 5.30 -6.56
CA LEU A 132 -9.46 4.51 -5.40
C LEU A 132 -10.78 5.00 -4.83
N ARG A 133 -11.14 6.29 -5.01
CA ARG A 133 -12.41 6.84 -4.50
C ARG A 133 -13.63 6.11 -5.07
N ARG A 134 -13.47 5.48 -6.23
CA ARG A 134 -14.50 4.67 -6.89
C ARG A 134 -14.66 3.28 -6.28
N ASP A 135 -13.71 2.80 -5.46
CA ASP A 135 -13.87 1.55 -4.74
C ASP A 135 -14.91 1.75 -3.61
N PRO A 136 -16.02 0.99 -3.62
CA PRO A 136 -17.03 1.08 -2.56
C PRO A 136 -16.49 0.69 -1.18
N LYS A 137 -15.43 -0.13 -1.11
CA LYS A 137 -14.79 -0.56 0.15
C LYS A 137 -13.76 0.45 0.67
N LEU A 138 -13.45 1.53 -0.05
CA LEU A 138 -12.53 2.56 0.45
C LEU A 138 -13.14 3.25 1.69
N PRO A 139 -12.40 3.36 2.82
CA PRO A 139 -12.85 4.08 4.01
C PRO A 139 -13.26 5.52 3.69
N GLY A 140 -14.34 6.00 4.31
CA GLY A 140 -14.88 7.34 4.06
C GLY A 140 -13.83 8.44 4.23
N GLU A 141 -13.03 8.38 5.29
CA GLU A 141 -12.00 9.38 5.56
C GLU A 141 -10.86 9.36 4.54
N LEU A 142 -10.50 8.18 4.02
CA LEU A 142 -9.49 8.06 2.98
C LEU A 142 -10.04 8.52 1.61
N ARG A 143 -11.34 8.24 1.34
CA ARG A 143 -12.06 8.76 0.17
C ARG A 143 -12.12 10.28 0.18
N GLU A 144 -12.48 10.88 1.30
CA GLU A 144 -12.51 12.33 1.49
C GLU A 144 -11.11 12.94 1.32
N TYR A 145 -10.09 12.32 1.90
CA TYR A 145 -8.71 12.79 1.80
C TYR A 145 -8.24 12.86 0.33
N PHE A 146 -8.47 11.81 -0.47
CA PHE A 146 -8.16 11.84 -1.91
C PHE A 146 -9.09 12.75 -2.73
N GLY A 147 -10.22 13.20 -2.16
CA GLY A 147 -11.13 14.16 -2.77
C GLY A 147 -10.71 15.61 -2.61
N ARG A 148 -9.78 15.92 -1.71
CA ARG A 148 -9.32 17.29 -1.46
C ARG A 148 -8.39 17.75 -2.58
N PRO A 149 -8.43 19.04 -2.98
CA PRO A 149 -7.36 19.63 -3.77
C PRO A 149 -6.03 19.39 -3.04
N LEU A 150 -5.03 18.86 -3.74
CA LEU A 150 -3.69 18.74 -3.17
C LEU A 150 -3.30 20.14 -2.66
N PRO A 151 -2.91 20.31 -1.39
CA PRO A 151 -2.42 21.61 -0.94
C PRO A 151 -1.28 21.99 -1.89
N ASN A 152 -1.35 23.20 -2.46
CA ASN A 152 -0.28 23.74 -3.27
C ASN A 152 1.02 23.53 -2.49
N LEU A 153 1.86 22.61 -2.97
CA LEU A 153 3.21 22.44 -2.46
C LEU A 153 3.94 23.71 -2.90
N MET A 154 3.95 24.71 -2.02
CA MET A 154 4.85 25.86 -2.12
C MET A 154 6.28 25.40 -1.78
#